data_AF-A0A395W9U7-F1
#
_entry.id   AF-A0A395W9U7-F1
#
_cell.length_a   1.000
_cell.length_b   1.000
_cell.length_c   1.000
_cell.angle_alpha   90.00
_cell.angle_beta   90.00
_cell.angle_gamma   90.00
#
_symmetry.space_group_name_H-M   'P 1'
#
loop_
_entity.id
_entity.type
_entity.pdbx_description
1 polymer ?
#
loop_
_entity_poly.entity_id
_entity_poly.type
_entity_poly.pdbx_seq_one_letter_code
_entity_poly.pdbx_strand_id
1 'polypeptide(L)'
;MWIRTQNKYILANANSFRICKDSIDDWVYYAINGHYDRYEQELGIYSTKEKALKVLDEIQDAIEDTGFYRIDNIGHGTYAFSKGVLVYQMPQDEDVEV
;
A
#
# COMPACT_ATOMS: atom_id res chain seq x y z
N MET A 1 -5.28 -4.98 -4.85
CA MET A 1 -4.13 -4.12 -5.23
C MET A 1 -2.90 -4.69 -4.55
N TRP A 2 -1.72 -4.66 -5.17
CA TRP A 2 -0.51 -5.13 -4.49
C TRP A 2 0.08 -3.99 -3.66
N ILE A 3 0.41 -4.27 -2.40
CA ILE A 3 1.13 -3.35 -1.52
C ILE A 3 2.52 -3.92 -1.27
N ARG A 4 3.54 -3.09 -1.46
CA ARG A 4 4.89 -3.39 -0.99
C ARG A 4 5.11 -2.74 0.37
N THR A 5 5.52 -3.53 1.34
CA THR A 5 5.68 -3.08 2.72
C THR A 5 6.72 -1.96 2.84
N GLN A 6 6.62 -1.17 3.91
CA GLN A 6 7.49 -0.02 4.17
C GLN A 6 8.97 -0.45 4.28
N ASN A 7 9.22 -1.63 4.86
CA ASN A 7 10.55 -2.26 4.93
C ASN A 7 10.97 -3.00 3.64
N LYS A 8 10.13 -3.00 2.60
CA LYS A 8 10.36 -3.58 1.26
C LYS A 8 10.46 -5.10 1.18
N TYR A 9 10.30 -5.83 2.28
CA TYR A 9 10.48 -7.29 2.34
C TYR A 9 9.28 -8.08 1.83
N ILE A 10 8.08 -7.52 1.91
CA ILE A 10 6.84 -8.24 1.58
C ILE A 10 6.11 -7.49 0.45
N LEU A 11 5.61 -8.28 -0.50
CA LEU A 11 4.66 -7.84 -1.52
C LEU A 11 3.34 -8.59 -1.25
N ALA A 12 2.34 -7.89 -0.72
CA ALA A 12 1.09 -8.47 -0.27
C ALA A 12 -0.09 -8.03 -1.16
N ASN A 13 -1.03 -8.94 -1.41
CA ASN A 13 -2.32 -8.61 -2.00
C ASN A 13 -3.39 -8.72 -0.90
N ALA A 14 -3.65 -7.59 -0.24
CA ALA A 14 -4.59 -7.52 0.87
C ALA A 14 -6.02 -7.26 0.38
N ASN A 15 -7.00 -7.89 1.04
CA ASN A 15 -8.42 -7.74 0.76
C ASN A 15 -9.06 -6.58 1.54
N SER A 16 -8.49 -6.24 2.70
CA SER A 16 -8.92 -5.10 3.51
C SER A 16 -7.77 -4.53 4.31
N PHE A 17 -7.90 -3.27 4.72
CA PHE A 17 -6.90 -2.52 5.47
C PHE A 17 -7.51 -1.95 6.75
N ARG A 18 -6.72 -1.84 7.82
CA ARG A 18 -7.11 -1.13 9.04
C ARG A 18 -5.91 -0.46 9.69
N ILE A 19 -6.17 0.61 10.43
CA ILE A 19 -5.17 1.25 11.30
C ILE A 19 -5.30 0.68 12.71
N CYS A 20 -4.18 0.21 13.26
CA CYS A 20 -4.05 -0.20 14.65
C CYS A 20 -3.16 0.82 15.38
N LYS A 21 -3.62 1.30 16.54
CA LYS A 21 -2.79 2.08 17.46
C LYS A 21 -2.07 1.11 18.39
N ASP A 22 -0.77 1.28 18.57
CA ASP A 22 0.04 0.47 19.48
C ASP A 22 1.13 1.35 20.13
N SER A 23 1.89 0.78 21.05
CA SER A 23 2.97 1.48 21.75
C SER A 23 4.09 0.54 22.19
N ILE A 24 5.34 0.93 21.95
CA ILE A 24 6.55 0.25 22.40
C ILE A 24 7.39 1.25 23.19
N ASP A 25 7.79 0.91 24.42
CA ASP A 25 8.67 1.73 25.26
C ASP A 25 8.23 3.22 25.34
N ASP A 26 6.94 3.44 25.64
CA ASP A 26 6.26 4.76 25.68
C ASP A 26 6.16 5.51 24.34
N TRP A 27 6.65 4.94 23.24
CA TRP A 27 6.46 5.48 21.89
C TRP A 27 5.17 4.96 21.27
N VAL A 28 4.21 5.85 21.03
CA VAL A 28 2.93 5.54 20.38
C VAL A 28 3.10 5.57 18.87
N TYR A 29 2.53 4.57 18.19
CA TYR A 29 2.51 4.51 16.73
C TYR A 29 1.21 3.96 16.16
N TYR A 30 1.07 4.14 14.85
CA TYR A 30 -0.11 3.78 14.08
C TYR A 30 0.30 2.88 12.92
N ALA A 31 0.00 1.59 13.04
CA ALA A 31 0.31 0.58 12.04
C ALA A 31 -0.85 0.41 11.06
N ILE A 32 -0.55 0.48 9.76
CA ILE A 32 -1.49 0.06 8.71
C ILE A 32 -1.29 -1.43 8.48
N ASN A 33 -2.35 -2.20 8.73
CA ASN A 33 -2.36 -3.65 8.57
C ASN A 33 -3.25 -4.06 7.38
N GLY A 34 -2.75 -4.98 6.56
CA GLY A 34 -3.49 -5.63 5.50
C GLY A 34 -3.94 -7.02 5.90
N HIS A 35 -5.21 -7.35 5.64
CA HIS A 35 -5.77 -8.68 5.86
C HIS A 35 -5.77 -9.48 4.55
N TYR A 36 -5.29 -10.72 4.60
CA TYR A 36 -5.45 -11.70 3.53
C TYR A 36 -5.71 -13.09 4.11
N ASP A 37 -6.75 -13.74 3.60
CA ASP A 37 -7.30 -15.00 4.10
C ASP A 37 -7.45 -15.07 5.63
N ARG A 38 -6.50 -15.72 6.33
CA ARG A 38 -6.51 -15.94 7.78
C ARG A 38 -5.39 -15.20 8.53
N TYR A 39 -4.66 -14.32 7.84
CA TYR A 39 -3.52 -13.61 8.38
C TYR A 39 -3.67 -12.10 8.23
N GLU A 40 -3.08 -11.40 9.19
CA GLU A 40 -2.93 -9.97 9.17
C GLU A 40 -1.44 -9.66 9.10
N GLN A 41 -1.07 -8.73 8.23
CA GLN A 41 0.30 -8.31 8.05
C GLN A 41 0.41 -6.80 8.22
N GLU A 42 1.33 -6.38 9.07
CA GLU A 42 1.76 -4.99 9.15
C GLU A 42 2.43 -4.58 7.83
N LEU A 43 1.91 -3.52 7.22
CA LEU A 43 2.39 -3.00 5.94
C LEU A 43 3.31 -1.80 6.14
N GLY A 44 3.07 -0.98 7.15
CA GLY A 44 3.88 0.17 7.52
C GLY A 44 3.42 0.80 8.82
N ILE A 45 4.33 1.54 9.45
CA ILE A 45 4.13 2.22 10.73
C ILE A 45 4.29 3.73 10.54
N TYR A 46 3.45 4.50 11.23
CA TYR A 46 3.50 5.95 11.26
C TYR A 46 3.48 6.50 12.69
N SER A 47 4.17 7.61 12.90
CA SER A 47 4.34 8.28 14.20
C SER A 47 3.08 9.00 14.68
N THR A 48 2.18 9.38 13.77
CA THR A 48 0.91 10.06 14.10
C THR A 48 -0.28 9.41 13.43
N LYS A 49 -1.47 9.64 14.00
CA LYS A 49 -2.73 9.15 13.44
C LYS A 49 -3.01 9.77 12.08
N GLU A 50 -2.71 11.06 11.95
CA GLU A 50 -2.95 11.87 10.76
C GLU A 50 -2.13 11.36 9.58
N LYS A 51 -0.85 11.02 9.81
CA LYS A 51 -0.01 10.37 8.78
C LYS A 51 -0.59 9.04 8.32
N ALA A 52 -0.98 8.17 9.27
CA ALA A 52 -1.58 6.88 8.94
C ALA A 52 -2.90 7.01 8.17
N LEU A 53 -3.74 8.00 8.51
CA LEU A 53 -4.98 8.28 7.77
C LEU A 53 -4.68 8.76 6.36
N LYS A 54 -3.76 9.71 6.19
CA LYS A 54 -3.36 10.21 4.86
C LYS A 54 -2.90 9.07 3.94
N VAL A 55 -2.06 8.16 4.44
CA VAL A 55 -1.62 7.01 3.63
C VAL A 55 -2.78 6.05 3.33
N LEU A 56 -3.71 5.86 4.25
CA LEU A 56 -4.90 5.04 4.00
C LEU A 56 -5.79 5.66 2.91
N ASP A 57 -5.93 6.99 2.90
CA ASP A 57 -6.65 7.74 1.85
C ASP A 57 -5.93 7.60 0.49
N GLU A 58 -4.60 7.70 0.44
CA GLU A 58 -3.81 7.47 -0.79
C GLU A 58 -3.98 6.04 -1.33
N ILE A 59 -4.02 5.04 -0.44
CA ILE A 59 -4.31 3.64 -0.80
C ILE A 59 -5.72 3.52 -1.38
N GLN A 60 -6.71 4.21 -0.80
CA GLN A 60 -8.07 4.22 -1.32
C GLN A 60 -8.13 4.84 -2.72
N ASP A 61 -7.52 6.02 -2.91
CA ASP A 61 -7.46 6.71 -4.20
C ASP A 61 -6.83 5.81 -5.28
N ALA A 62 -5.74 5.12 -4.93
CA ALA A 62 -5.07 4.16 -5.81
C ALA A 62 -5.98 2.96 -6.19
N ILE A 63 -6.86 2.50 -5.30
CA ILE A 63 -7.83 1.43 -5.60
C ILE A 63 -8.94 1.94 -6.52
N GLU A 64 -9.40 3.17 -6.31
CA GLU A 64 -10.43 3.79 -7.14
C GLU A 64 -9.91 4.09 -8.55
N ASP A 65 -8.61 4.40 -8.69
CA ASP A 65 -7.92 4.63 -9.97
C ASP A 65 -7.57 3.34 -10.76
N THR A 66 -8.20 2.20 -10.45
CA THR A 66 -7.91 0.89 -11.07
C THR A 66 -8.33 0.74 -12.54
N GLY A 67 -8.60 1.85 -13.23
CA GLY A 67 -8.95 1.94 -14.64
C GLY A 67 -7.76 2.05 -15.61
N PHE A 68 -6.50 1.95 -15.15
CA PHE A 68 -5.37 2.12 -16.08
C PHE A 68 -4.99 0.82 -16.81
N TYR A 69 -4.76 0.96 -18.11
CA TYR A 69 -4.26 -0.08 -19.00
C TYR A 69 -2.83 0.25 -19.40
N ARG A 70 -2.01 -0.79 -19.57
CA ARG A 70 -0.66 -0.67 -20.12
C ARG A 70 -0.64 -1.14 -21.56
N ILE A 71 0.21 -0.49 -22.35
CA ILE A 71 0.52 -0.91 -23.72
C ILE A 71 1.91 -1.49 -23.69
N ASP A 72 2.00 -2.82 -23.79
CA ASP A 72 3.27 -3.54 -23.78
C ASP A 72 3.67 -3.88 -25.22
N ASN A 73 4.90 -3.55 -25.64
CA ASN A 73 5.43 -4.04 -26.91
C ASN A 73 5.96 -5.46 -26.70
N ILE A 74 5.28 -6.44 -27.30
CA ILE A 74 5.64 -7.87 -27.18
C ILE A 74 6.52 -8.37 -28.34
N GLY A 75 7.04 -7.44 -29.15
CA GLY A 75 7.93 -7.71 -30.28
C GLY A 75 7.28 -7.53 -31.65
N HIS A 76 8.11 -7.40 -32.69
CA HIS A 76 7.69 -7.28 -34.10
C HIS A 76 6.63 -6.20 -34.40
N GLY A 77 6.63 -5.10 -33.64
CA GLY A 77 5.62 -4.04 -33.78
C GLY A 77 4.22 -4.44 -33.29
N THR A 78 4.12 -5.54 -32.55
CA THR A 78 2.88 -6.00 -31.92
C THR A 78 2.78 -5.45 -30.50
N TYR A 79 1.62 -4.91 -30.18
CA TYR A 79 1.33 -4.30 -28.89
C TYR A 79 0.19 -5.04 -28.20
N ALA A 80 0.35 -5.33 -26.91
CA ALA A 80 -0.68 -5.92 -26.07
C ALA A 80 -1.28 -4.83 -25.19
N PHE A 81 -2.61 -4.81 -25.10
CA PHE A 81 -3.34 -3.97 -24.16
C PHE A 81 -3.66 -4.81 -22.92
N SER A 82 -2.98 -4.52 -21.81
CA SER A 82 -3.04 -5.32 -20.59
C SER A 82 -3.61 -4.47 -19.45
N LYS A 83 -4.46 -5.07 -18.61
CA LYS A 83 -4.91 -4.39 -17.38
C LYS A 83 -3.69 -4.19 -16.50
N GLY A 84 -3.39 -2.94 -16.15
CA GLY A 84 -2.23 -2.63 -15.34
C GLY A 84 -2.35 -3.24 -13.95
N VAL A 85 -1.26 -3.85 -13.47
CA VAL A 85 -1.16 -4.26 -12.07
C VAL A 85 -0.63 -3.06 -11.28
N LEU A 86 -1.46 -2.51 -10.39
CA LEU A 86 -1.03 -1.46 -9.48
C LEU A 86 -0.29 -2.07 -8.29
N VAL A 87 0.92 -1.57 -8.07
CA VAL A 87 1.74 -1.85 -6.89
C VAL A 87 1.95 -0.53 -6.18
N TYR A 88 1.40 -0.40 -4.98
CA TYR A 88 1.61 0.77 -4.12
C TYR A 88 2.74 0.46 -3.14
N GLN A 89 3.75 1.33 -3.10
CA GLN A 89 4.85 1.23 -2.14
C GLN A 89 4.51 2.07 -0.92
N MET A 90 4.49 1.44 0.26
CA MET A 90 4.28 2.18 1.51
C MET A 90 5.39 3.23 1.71
N PRO A 91 5.04 4.51 1.94
CA PRO A 91 6.01 5.58 2.18
C PRO A 91 6.69 5.42 3.54
N GLN A 92 7.86 6.05 3.74
CA GLN A 92 8.45 6.15 5.08
C GLN A 92 7.70 7.20 5.91
N ASP A 93 7.80 7.13 7.23
CA ASP A 93 7.13 8.10 8.10
C ASP A 93 7.52 9.55 7.80
N GLU A 94 8.81 9.78 7.49
CA GLU A 94 9.35 11.10 7.15
C GLU A 94 8.86 11.65 5.81
N ASP A 95 8.40 10.77 4.91
CA ASP A 95 7.90 11.15 3.59
C ASP A 95 6.43 11.62 3.63
N VAL A 96 5.74 11.43 4.75
CA VAL A 96 4.31 11.75 4.91
C VAL A 96 4.13 13.10 5.61
N GLU A 97 3.93 14.15 4.80
CA GLU A 97 3.63 15.51 5.28
C GLU A 97 2.12 15.68 5.60
N VAL A 98 1.78 16.31 6.73
CA VAL A 98 0.39 16.55 7.21
C VAL A 98 0.19 17.99 7.66
#